data_AF-S1PCV3-F1
#
_entry.id   AF-S1PCV3-F1
#
_cell.length_a   1.000
_cell.length_b   1.000
_cell.length_c   1.000
_cell.angle_alpha   90.00
_cell.angle_beta   90.00
_cell.angle_gamma   90.00
#
_symmetry.space_group_name_H-M   'P 1'
#
loop_
_entity.id
_entity.type
_entity.pdbx_description
1 polymer ?
#
loop_
_entity_poly.entity_id
_entity_poly.type
_entity_poly.pdbx_seq_one_letter_code
_entity_poly.pdbx_strand_id
1 'polypeptide(L)'
;ADFRAFLRKLNWEEDEELQNAVLVDEIGFTFRETDVSDDGEPEYTRNEGYFVNIRLLDDGFEDSVFREWVVTPERPLREWF
;
A
#
# COMPACT_ATOMS: atom_id res chain seq x y z
N ALA A 1 0.91 -13.85 2.57
CA ALA A 1 0.93 -14.72 1.37
C ALA A 1 0.52 -13.94 0.12
N ASP A 2 -0.41 -12.99 0.28
CA ASP A 2 -1.04 -12.31 -0.86
C ASP A 2 -0.15 -11.25 -1.52
N PHE A 3 0.76 -10.60 -0.79
CA PHE A 3 1.73 -9.67 -1.39
C PHE A 3 2.70 -10.35 -2.37
N ARG A 4 3.30 -11.47 -1.99
CA ARG A 4 4.14 -12.27 -2.90
C ARG A 4 3.34 -12.87 -4.06
N ALA A 5 2.05 -13.14 -3.88
CA ALA A 5 1.19 -13.59 -4.97
C ALA A 5 0.92 -12.45 -5.96
N PHE A 6 0.73 -11.23 -5.47
CA PHE A 6 0.60 -10.02 -6.30
C PHE A 6 1.88 -9.71 -7.08
N LEU A 7 3.06 -9.72 -6.42
CA LEU A 7 4.34 -9.53 -7.10
C LEU A 7 4.54 -10.56 -8.22
N ARG A 8 4.18 -11.83 -8.00
CA ARG A 8 4.22 -12.86 -9.05
C ARG A 8 3.25 -12.58 -10.21
N LYS A 9 2.06 -12.02 -9.95
CA LYS A 9 1.14 -11.61 -11.02
C LYS A 9 1.70 -10.47 -11.87
N LEU A 10 2.51 -9.60 -11.30
CA LEU A 10 3.22 -8.53 -12.01
C LEU A 10 4.46 -9.04 -12.74
N ASN A 11 4.77 -10.33 -12.66
CA ASN A 11 6.04 -10.90 -13.11
C ASN A 11 7.27 -10.20 -12.47
N TRP A 12 7.10 -9.73 -11.23
CA TRP A 12 8.04 -8.80 -10.60
C TRP A 12 9.48 -9.31 -10.60
N GLU A 13 9.72 -10.60 -10.31
CA GLU A 13 11.08 -11.15 -10.21
C GLU A 13 11.81 -11.23 -11.56
N GLU A 14 11.09 -11.22 -12.68
CA GLU A 14 11.67 -11.35 -14.04
C GLU A 14 11.65 -10.04 -14.83
N ASP A 15 10.90 -9.03 -14.37
CA ASP A 15 10.72 -7.75 -15.05
C ASP A 15 11.60 -6.65 -14.42
N GLU A 16 12.86 -6.60 -14.82
CA GLU A 16 13.84 -5.62 -14.33
C GLU A 16 13.46 -4.18 -14.74
N GLU A 17 12.83 -3.99 -15.90
CA GLU A 17 12.35 -2.67 -16.34
C GLU A 17 11.28 -2.15 -15.40
N LEU A 18 10.32 -2.98 -15.00
CA LEU A 18 9.29 -2.63 -14.03
C LEU A 18 9.89 -2.34 -12.65
N GLN A 19 10.85 -3.14 -12.19
CA GLN A 19 11.54 -2.90 -10.92
C GLN A 19 12.25 -1.54 -10.88
N ASN A 20 12.79 -1.10 -12.02
CA ASN A 20 13.46 0.20 -12.15
C ASN A 20 12.46 1.36 -12.33
N ALA A 21 11.26 1.09 -12.83
CA ALA A 21 10.23 2.11 -13.08
C ALA A 21 9.35 2.41 -11.86
N VAL A 22 9.21 1.50 -10.89
CA VAL A 22 8.30 1.70 -9.74
C VAL A 22 8.85 1.12 -8.42
N LEU A 23 8.47 1.74 -7.30
CA LEU A 23 8.60 1.14 -5.96
C LEU A 23 7.24 0.60 -5.51
N VAL A 24 7.21 -0.67 -5.14
CA VAL A 24 6.03 -1.34 -4.58
C VAL A 24 6.28 -1.67 -3.10
N ASP A 25 5.45 -1.13 -2.21
CA ASP A 25 5.51 -1.37 -0.77
C ASP A 25 4.18 -1.96 -0.26
N GLU A 26 4.26 -2.97 0.61
CA GLU A 26 3.11 -3.45 1.37
C GLU A 26 2.83 -2.49 2.53
N ILE A 27 1.65 -1.88 2.56
CA ILE A 27 1.30 -0.86 3.57
C ILE A 27 0.77 -1.50 4.85
N GLY A 28 -0.05 -2.55 4.73
CA GLY A 28 -0.68 -3.22 5.86
C GLY A 28 -2.09 -3.73 5.56
N PHE A 29 -2.79 -4.15 6.62
CA PHE A 29 -4.18 -4.58 6.52
C PHE A 29 -5.14 -3.40 6.62
N THR A 30 -6.32 -3.58 6.03
CA THR A 30 -7.38 -2.58 6.17
C THR A 30 -8.35 -3.02 7.24
N PHE A 31 -8.89 -2.03 7.91
CA PHE A 31 -9.84 -2.19 8.99
C PHE A 31 -11.06 -1.32 8.65
N ARG A 32 -12.25 -1.87 8.83
CA ARG A 32 -13.50 -1.13 8.71
C ARG A 32 -14.14 -1.08 10.09
N GLU A 33 -14.58 0.10 10.49
CA GLU A 33 -15.40 0.26 11.69
C GLU A 33 -16.71 -0.51 11.49
N THR A 34 -16.97 -1.46 12.37
CA THR A 34 -18.12 -2.36 12.26
C THR A 34 -19.12 -2.15 13.38
N ASP A 35 -18.67 -1.73 14.55
CA ASP A 35 -19.53 -1.49 15.69
C ASP A 35 -18.89 -0.52 16.70
N VAL A 36 -19.63 -0.18 17.74
CA VAL A 36 -19.12 0.55 18.91
C VAL A 36 -19.43 -0.29 20.14
N SER A 37 -18.40 -0.58 20.94
CA SER A 37 -18.55 -1.35 22.16
C SER A 37 -19.43 -0.63 23.19
N ASP A 38 -19.91 -1.36 24.20
CA ASP A 38 -20.75 -0.80 25.28
C ASP A 38 -20.07 0.35 26.06
N ASP A 39 -18.73 0.41 26.04
CA ASP A 39 -17.91 1.47 26.65
C ASP A 39 -17.68 2.67 25.70
N GLY A 40 -18.24 2.65 24.49
CA GLY A 40 -18.15 3.75 23.51
C GLY A 40 -16.90 3.72 22.62
N GLU A 41 -16.07 2.68 22.71
CA GLU A 41 -14.87 2.54 21.88
C GLU A 41 -15.21 1.88 20.53
N PRO A 42 -14.68 2.38 19.41
CA PRO A 42 -14.95 1.83 18.09
C PRO A 42 -14.31 0.45 17.90
N GLU A 43 -15.10 -0.49 17.39
CA GLU A 43 -14.65 -1.83 17.04
C GLU A 43 -14.41 -1.94 15.54
N TYR A 44 -13.26 -2.51 15.19
CA TYR A 44 -12.81 -2.62 13.80
C TYR A 44 -12.72 -4.08 13.36
N THR A 45 -13.34 -4.40 12.23
CA THR A 45 -13.14 -5.69 11.56
C THR A 45 -12.10 -5.54 10.47
N ARG A 46 -11.14 -6.48 10.44
CA ARG A 46 -10.15 -6.56 9.36
C ARG A 46 -10.83 -6.95 8.05
N ASN A 47 -10.69 -6.14 7.00
CA ASN A 47 -11.19 -6.53 5.69
C ASN A 47 -10.28 -7.58 5.04
N GLU A 48 -10.84 -8.33 4.08
CA GLU A 48 -10.05 -9.20 3.22
C GLU A 48 -9.17 -8.37 2.27
N GLY A 49 -7.89 -8.74 2.17
CA GLY A 49 -6.89 -8.04 1.37
C GLY A 49 -5.95 -7.14 2.18
N TYR A 50 -5.15 -6.36 1.46
CA TYR A 50 -4.11 -5.48 2.00
C TYR A 50 -3.88 -4.34 0.99
N PHE A 51 -3.39 -3.20 1.47
CA PHE A 51 -3.05 -2.08 0.60
C PHE A 51 -1.58 -2.16 0.18
N VAL A 52 -1.33 -1.83 -1.09
CA VAL A 52 0.01 -1.61 -1.62
C VAL A 52 0.18 -0.13 -1.96
N ASN A 53 1.36 0.40 -1.68
CA ASN A 53 1.80 1.68 -2.23
C ASN A 53 2.57 1.39 -3.51
N ILE A 54 2.26 2.10 -4.60
CA ILE A 54 3.04 2.05 -5.84
C ILE A 54 3.49 3.49 -6.12
N ARG A 55 4.80 3.70 -6.14
CA ARG A 55 5.41 4.99 -6.49
C ARG A 55 6.11 4.86 -7.83
N LEU A 56 5.88 5.79 -8.74
CA LEU A 56 6.60 5.84 -10.01
C LEU A 56 7.98 6.45 -9.77
N LEU A 57 9.01 5.77 -10.25
CA LEU A 57 10.41 6.20 -10.24
C LEU A 57 10.75 6.82 -11.60
N ASP A 58 10.10 7.93 -11.91
CA ASP A 58 10.36 8.69 -13.12
C ASP A 58 10.47 10.16 -12.72
N ASP A 59 11.63 10.73 -13.05
CA ASP A 59 12.04 12.11 -12.80
C ASP A 59 11.34 13.13 -13.70
N GLY A 60 10.56 12.67 -14.68
CA GLY A 60 9.74 13.46 -15.58
C GLY A 60 8.32 13.77 -15.08
N PHE A 61 7.89 13.21 -13.95
CA PHE A 61 6.59 13.54 -13.37
C PHE A 61 6.69 14.79 -12.48
N GLU A 62 5.99 15.86 -12.87
CA GLU A 62 5.70 16.96 -11.95
C GLU A 62 4.85 16.43 -10.79
N ASP A 63 5.20 16.82 -9.56
CA ASP A 63 4.50 16.38 -8.36
C ASP A 63 3.01 16.71 -8.45
N SER A 64 2.17 15.68 -8.42
CA SER A 64 0.73 15.84 -8.32
C SER A 64 0.27 15.25 -7.00
N VAL A 65 -0.04 16.14 -6.05
CA VAL A 65 -0.50 15.75 -4.71
C VAL A 65 -1.90 15.16 -4.83
N PHE A 66 -1.98 13.83 -4.82
CA PHE A 66 -3.25 13.10 -4.75
C PHE A 66 -3.79 13.17 -3.31
N ARG A 67 -4.79 14.02 -3.07
CA ARG A 67 -5.33 14.30 -1.72
C ARG A 67 -6.56 13.50 -1.32
N GLU A 68 -7.00 12.55 -2.14
CA GLU A 68 -8.30 11.92 -1.94
C GLU A 68 -8.31 10.86 -0.83
N TRP A 69 -7.13 10.38 -0.38
CA TRP A 69 -7.02 9.34 0.64
C TRP A 69 -5.89 9.63 1.64
N VAL A 70 -6.18 9.55 2.94
CA VAL A 70 -5.16 9.55 4.00
C VAL A 70 -4.73 8.11 4.23
N VAL A 71 -3.50 7.79 3.87
CA VAL A 71 -2.90 6.47 4.05
C VAL A 71 -1.93 6.52 5.23
N THR A 72 -2.20 5.75 6.29
CA THR A 72 -1.29 5.61 7.43
C THR A 72 -0.47 4.34 7.27
N PRO A 73 0.84 4.43 7.01
CA PRO A 73 1.65 3.24 6.79
C PRO A 73 2.02 2.56 8.12
N GLU A 74 1.93 1.23 8.19
CA GLU A 74 2.33 0.46 9.39
C GLU A 74 3.84 0.45 9.61
N ARG A 75 4.62 0.81 8.58
CA ARG A 75 6.09 0.90 8.60
C ARG A 75 6.54 2.14 7.84
N PRO A 76 7.70 2.73 8.17
CA PRO A 76 8.26 3.82 7.36
C PRO A 76 8.34 3.39 5.89
N LEU A 77 7.85 4.23 4.99
CA LEU A 77 8.03 4.02 3.55
C LEU A 77 9.53 4.03 3.25
N ARG A 78 9.98 3.12 2.38
CA ARG A 78 11.38 3.11 1.94
C ARG A 78 11.71 4.44 1.28
N GLU A 79 12.78 5.08 1.73
CA GLU A 79 13.31 6.28 1.09
C GLU A 79 14.03 5.87 -0.20
N TRP A 80 13.91 6.71 -1.24
CA TRP A 80 14.71 6.59 -2.45
C TRP A 80 15.95 7.45 -2.24
N PHE A 81 17.13 6.81 -2.22
CA PHE A 81 18.44 7.48 -2.16
C PHE A 81 19.16 7.29 -3.48
#